data_AF-A0A1J8PU02-F1
#
_entry.id   AF-A0A1J8PU02-F1
#
_cell.length_a   1.000
_cell.length_b   1.000
_cell.length_c   1.000
_cell.angle_alpha   90.00
_cell.angle_beta   90.00
_cell.angle_gamma   90.00
#
_symmetry.space_group_name_H-M   'P 1'
#
loop_
_entity.id
_entity.type
_entity.pdbx_description
1 polymer ?
#
loop_
_entity_poly.entity_id
_entity_poly.type
_entity_poly.pdbx_seq_one_letter_code
_entity_poly.pdbx_strand_id
1 'polypeptide(L)'
;MEDQIHQSCENLFKEFNVRDSINTLHTVVSEARARKQRGEVDGKDVWKENLAPRAAVRARTVRVMEPEVEHLRAQLKALEEENIALYAQCEDNNQKQHAADAKTAELLDILDDVYAKWSRLPQDEIGVWALESAENVGFAQPP
;
A
#
# COMPACT_ATOMS: atom_id res chain seq x y z
N MET A 1 8.51 66.24 29.35
CA MET A 1 7.50 66.26 28.25
C MET A 1 7.93 65.30 27.14
N GLU A 2 9.19 65.38 26.69
CA GLU A 2 9.77 64.43 25.72
C GLU A 2 9.76 62.97 26.22
N ASP A 3 10.07 62.71 27.49
CA ASP A 3 10.05 61.34 28.03
C ASP A 3 8.66 60.68 27.99
N GLN A 4 7.59 61.45 28.25
CA GLN A 4 6.21 60.96 28.15
C GLN A 4 5.80 60.65 26.71
N ILE A 5 6.28 61.45 25.75
CA ILE A 5 6.06 61.21 24.32
C ILE A 5 6.80 59.95 23.89
N HIS A 6 8.05 59.78 24.31
CA HIS A 6 8.85 58.59 23.99
C HIS A 6 8.22 57.31 24.53
N GLN A 7 7.72 57.35 25.77
CA GLN A 7 7.08 56.20 26.40
C GLN A 7 5.73 55.86 25.74
N SER A 8 4.99 56.87 25.27
CA SER A 8 3.76 56.68 24.49
C SER A 8 4.04 56.05 23.12
N CYS A 9 5.10 56.47 22.44
CA CYS A 9 5.54 55.89 21.17
C CYS A 9 6.01 54.43 21.33
N GLU A 10 6.78 54.13 22.38
CA GLU A 10 7.22 52.76 22.67
C GLU A 10 6.05 51.82 22.98
N ASN A 11 5.03 52.31 23.67
CA ASN A 11 3.80 51.53 23.90
C ASN A 11 3.05 51.26 22.60
N LEU A 12 2.91 52.26 21.72
CA LEU A 12 2.33 52.09 20.39
C LEU A 12 3.13 51.09 19.53
N PHE A 13 4.46 51.17 19.56
CA PHE A 13 5.30 50.25 18.79
C PHE A 13 5.17 48.79 19.25
N LYS A 14 4.96 48.57 20.55
CA LYS A 14 4.67 47.25 21.10
C LYS A 14 3.25 46.79 20.78
N GLU A 15 2.25 47.65 20.94
CA GLU A 15 0.84 47.32 20.69
C GLU A 15 0.60 46.93 19.23
N PHE A 16 1.27 47.60 18.29
CA PHE A 16 1.14 47.33 16.86
C PHE A 16 2.22 46.39 16.30
N ASN A 17 3.09 45.81 17.14
CA ASN A 17 4.23 44.98 16.70
C ASN A 17 4.98 45.61 15.51
N VAL A 18 5.24 46.92 15.59
CA VAL A 18 5.75 47.72 14.47
C VAL A 18 7.13 47.21 14.04
N ARG A 19 7.94 46.75 14.99
CA ARG A 19 9.26 46.20 14.71
C ARG A 19 9.19 44.95 13.83
N ASP A 20 8.32 44.01 14.19
CA ASP A 20 8.18 42.75 13.45
C ASP A 20 7.51 42.96 12.09
N SER A 21 6.53 43.85 12.01
CA SER A 21 5.88 44.19 10.74
C SER A 21 6.81 44.94 9.79
N ILE A 22 7.63 45.87 10.27
CA ILE A 22 8.66 46.56 9.45
C ILE A 22 9.74 45.56 9.00
N ASN A 23 10.21 44.68 9.89
CA ASN A 23 11.16 43.65 9.50
C ASN A 23 10.58 42.72 8.42
N THR A 24 9.34 42.28 8.61
CA THR A 24 8.62 41.44 7.62
C THR A 24 8.49 42.17 6.29
N LEU A 25 8.11 43.44 6.31
CA LEU A 25 8.01 44.27 5.11
C LEU A 25 9.37 44.40 4.41
N HIS A 26 10.44 44.64 5.17
CA HIS A 26 11.78 44.74 4.63
C HIS A 26 12.21 43.44 3.92
N THR A 27 11.94 42.29 4.54
CA THR A 27 12.21 40.96 3.95
C THR A 27 11.41 40.73 2.68
N VAL A 28 10.11 41.03 2.67
CA VAL A 28 9.26 40.88 1.49
C VAL A 28 9.74 41.78 0.34
N VAL A 29 10.12 43.03 0.64
CA VAL A 29 10.60 43.99 -0.36
C VAL A 29 11.98 43.57 -0.91
N SER A 30 12.89 43.08 -0.07
CA SER A 30 14.20 42.63 -0.52
C SER A 30 14.09 41.39 -1.40
N GLU A 31 13.23 40.43 -1.05
CA GLU A 31 12.91 39.28 -1.90
C GLU A 31 12.29 39.69 -3.23
N ALA A 32 11.31 40.61 -3.21
CA ALA A 32 10.67 41.09 -4.43
C ALA A 32 11.67 41.81 -5.36
N ARG A 33 12.59 42.60 -4.79
CA ARG A 33 13.68 43.24 -5.55
C ARG A 33 14.62 42.19 -6.17
N ALA A 34 14.97 41.14 -5.44
CA ALA A 34 15.79 40.05 -5.95
C ALA A 34 15.08 39.29 -7.10
N ARG A 35 13.79 38.98 -6.96
CA ARG A 35 12.96 38.39 -8.03
C ARG A 35 12.91 39.26 -9.28
N LYS A 36 12.76 40.58 -9.10
CA LYS A 36 12.79 41.56 -10.20
C LYS A 36 14.14 41.57 -10.92
N GLN A 37 15.26 41.52 -10.19
CA GLN A 37 16.59 41.44 -10.78
C GLN A 37 16.81 40.16 -11.59
N ARG A 38 16.18 39.04 -11.19
CA ARG A 38 16.19 37.77 -11.94
C ARG A 38 15.22 37.72 -13.12
N GLY A 39 14.39 38.76 -13.33
CA GLY A 39 13.38 38.78 -14.40
C GLY A 39 12.13 37.93 -14.12
N GLU A 40 11.94 37.46 -12.88
CA GLU A 40 10.77 36.67 -12.43
C GLU A 40 9.56 37.59 -12.17
N VAL A 41 9.13 38.35 -13.19
CA VAL A 41 8.12 39.41 -13.03
C VAL A 41 6.69 38.90 -13.25
N ASP A 42 6.49 37.74 -13.89
CA ASP A 42 5.17 37.22 -14.27
C ASP A 42 4.90 35.80 -13.73
N GLY A 43 5.07 35.63 -12.41
CA GLY A 43 4.76 34.39 -11.70
C GLY A 43 3.29 34.28 -11.28
N LYS A 44 2.81 33.04 -11.04
CA LYS A 44 1.44 32.75 -10.56
C LYS A 44 1.08 33.45 -9.24
N ASP A 45 2.09 33.80 -8.43
CA ASP A 45 1.93 34.44 -7.13
C ASP A 45 2.17 35.97 -7.14
N VAL A 46 2.29 36.58 -8.32
CA VAL A 46 2.48 38.04 -8.44
C VAL A 46 1.13 38.75 -8.28
N TRP A 47 1.08 39.69 -7.33
CA TRP A 47 -0.09 40.54 -7.13
C TRP A 47 -0.33 41.42 -8.37
N LYS A 48 -1.56 41.44 -8.87
CA LYS A 48 -2.01 42.28 -9.98
C LYS A 48 -3.14 43.16 -9.48
N GLU A 49 -3.20 44.40 -9.97
CA GLU A 49 -4.17 45.41 -9.52
C GLU A 49 -5.64 44.99 -9.74
N ASN A 50 -5.90 44.19 -10.79
CA ASN A 50 -7.21 43.60 -11.10
C ASN A 50 -7.29 42.10 -10.76
N LEU A 51 -6.62 41.64 -9.70
CA LEU A 51 -6.63 40.23 -9.32
C LEU A 51 -8.02 39.84 -8.77
N ALA A 52 -8.73 38.98 -9.50
CA ALA A 52 -10.02 38.46 -9.04
C ALA A 52 -9.85 37.77 -7.66
N PRO A 53 -10.77 37.97 -6.70
CA PRO A 53 -10.68 37.34 -5.38
C PRO A 53 -10.50 35.82 -5.42
N ARG A 54 -11.14 35.16 -6.40
CA ARG A 54 -10.96 33.72 -6.67
C ARG A 54 -9.52 33.35 -7.04
N ALA A 55 -8.82 34.18 -7.81
CA ALA A 55 -7.44 33.93 -8.20
C ALA A 55 -6.49 34.10 -7.00
N ALA A 56 -6.72 35.10 -6.16
CA ALA A 56 -5.97 35.31 -4.92
C ALA A 56 -6.12 34.13 -3.94
N VAL A 57 -7.35 33.63 -3.78
CA VAL A 57 -7.62 32.44 -2.95
C VAL A 57 -6.95 31.21 -3.55
N ARG A 58 -7.07 30.99 -4.86
CA ARG A 58 -6.45 29.85 -5.55
C ARG A 58 -4.94 29.81 -5.37
N ALA A 59 -4.23 30.92 -5.55
CA ALA A 59 -2.77 30.98 -5.37
C ALA A 59 -2.36 30.52 -3.97
N ARG A 60 -3.12 30.89 -2.94
CA ARG A 60 -2.87 30.44 -1.56
C ARG A 60 -3.21 28.97 -1.36
N THR A 61 -4.35 28.51 -1.86
CA THR A 61 -4.82 27.14 -1.63
C THR A 61 -4.03 26.10 -2.43
N VAL A 62 -3.58 26.43 -3.64
CA VAL A 62 -2.84 25.49 -4.51
C VAL A 62 -1.54 25.07 -3.84
N ARG A 63 -0.79 26.01 -3.26
CA ARG A 63 0.44 25.70 -2.53
C ARG A 63 0.23 24.71 -1.37
N VAL A 64 -0.93 24.76 -0.73
CA VAL A 64 -1.28 23.83 0.37
C VAL A 64 -1.72 22.47 -0.17
N MET A 65 -2.37 22.43 -1.34
CA MET A 65 -2.89 21.20 -1.93
C MET A 65 -1.84 20.42 -2.74
N GLU A 66 -0.80 21.07 -3.26
CA GLU A 66 0.30 20.40 -3.98
C GLU A 66 0.94 19.23 -3.22
N PRO A 67 1.37 19.37 -1.96
CA PRO A 67 1.96 18.25 -1.21
C PRO A 67 0.95 17.12 -0.98
N GLU A 68 -0.33 17.45 -0.80
CA GLU A 68 -1.38 16.44 -0.60
C GLU A 68 -1.63 15.63 -1.89
N VAL A 69 -1.63 16.30 -3.05
CA VAL A 69 -1.73 15.63 -4.35
C VAL A 69 -0.54 14.71 -4.59
N GLU A 70 0.67 15.16 -4.24
CA GLU A 70 1.88 14.34 -4.35
C GLU A 70 1.82 13.12 -3.43
N HIS A 71 1.36 13.32 -2.18
CA HIS A 71 1.17 12.24 -1.21
C HIS A 71 0.16 11.20 -1.72
N LEU A 72 -1.01 11.64 -2.19
CA LEU A 72 -2.05 10.75 -2.73
C LEU A 72 -1.56 9.99 -3.96
N ARG A 73 -0.79 10.63 -4.85
CA ARG A 73 -0.19 9.95 -6.01
C ARG A 73 0.82 8.89 -5.60
N ALA A 74 1.62 9.14 -4.56
CA ALA A 74 2.56 8.17 -4.03
C ALA A 74 1.84 6.95 -3.43
N GLN A 75 0.78 7.19 -2.64
CA GLN A 75 -0.05 6.10 -2.09
C GLN A 75 -0.71 5.27 -3.20
N LEU A 76 -1.23 5.93 -4.23
CA LEU A 76 -1.91 5.25 -5.34
C LEU A 76 -0.93 4.33 -6.08
N LYS A 77 0.29 4.80 -6.36
CA LYS A 77 1.34 3.95 -6.96
C LYS A 77 1.71 2.75 -6.09
N ALA A 78 1.88 2.97 -4.78
CA ALA A 78 2.21 1.88 -3.86
C ALA A 78 1.11 0.81 -3.84
N LEU A 79 -0.17 1.23 -3.82
CA LEU A 79 -1.31 0.33 -3.89
C LEU A 79 -1.40 -0.41 -5.23
N GLU A 80 -1.12 0.27 -6.36
CA GLU A 80 -1.08 -0.37 -7.68
C GLU A 80 0.00 -1.46 -7.75
N GLU A 81 1.20 -1.17 -7.24
CA GLU A 81 2.32 -2.12 -7.18
C GLU A 81 1.99 -3.33 -6.29
N GLU A 82 1.41 -3.08 -5.10
CA GLU A 82 0.95 -4.15 -4.21
C GLU A 82 -0.14 -5.01 -4.85
N ASN A 83 -1.09 -4.38 -5.55
CA ASN A 83 -2.18 -5.09 -6.20
C ASN A 83 -1.66 -5.99 -7.34
N ILE A 84 -0.72 -5.49 -8.15
CA ILE A 84 -0.06 -6.30 -9.19
C ILE A 84 0.66 -7.51 -8.57
N ALA A 85 1.39 -7.31 -7.47
CA ALA A 85 2.09 -8.40 -6.78
C ALA A 85 1.11 -9.44 -6.21
N LEU A 86 0.01 -8.99 -5.59
CA LEU A 86 -1.03 -9.87 -5.06
C LEU A 86 -1.76 -10.65 -6.16
N TYR A 87 -2.06 -10.01 -7.30
CA TYR A 87 -2.64 -10.70 -8.44
C TYR A 87 -1.72 -11.81 -8.96
N ALA A 88 -0.43 -11.53 -9.11
CA ALA A 88 0.54 -12.54 -9.53
C ALA A 88 0.62 -13.71 -8.53
N GLN A 89 0.59 -13.42 -7.23
CA GLN A 89 0.58 -14.45 -6.20
C GLN A 89 -0.70 -15.29 -6.23
N CYS A 90 -1.86 -14.67 -6.42
CA CYS A 90 -3.13 -15.38 -6.55
C CYS A 90 -3.14 -16.31 -7.78
N GLU A 91 -2.60 -15.85 -8.91
CA GLU A 91 -2.51 -16.66 -10.12
C GLU A 91 -1.59 -17.88 -9.93
N ASP A 92 -0.40 -17.68 -9.33
CA ASP A 92 0.52 -18.77 -9.00
C ASP A 92 -0.10 -19.78 -8.00
N ASN A 93 -0.79 -19.29 -6.97
CA ASN A 93 -1.50 -20.16 -6.03
C ASN A 93 -2.61 -20.96 -6.72
N ASN A 94 -3.36 -20.34 -7.62
CA ASN A 94 -4.42 -21.01 -8.36
C ASN A 94 -3.85 -22.10 -9.29
N GLN A 95 -2.73 -21.82 -9.97
CA GLN A 95 -2.03 -22.83 -10.78
C GLN A 95 -1.55 -24.02 -9.93
N LYS A 96 -0.96 -23.74 -8.76
CA LYS A 96 -0.53 -24.78 -7.81
C LYS A 96 -1.71 -25.60 -7.29
N GLN A 97 -2.83 -24.95 -7.00
CA GLN A 97 -4.04 -25.62 -6.54
C GLN A 97 -4.59 -26.53 -7.65
N HIS A 98 -4.72 -26.04 -8.88
CA HIS A 98 -5.16 -26.86 -10.00
C HIS A 98 -4.24 -28.07 -10.25
N ALA A 99 -2.92 -27.88 -10.15
CA ALA A 99 -1.97 -28.99 -10.28
C ALA A 99 -2.08 -30.00 -9.14
N ALA A 100 -2.37 -29.56 -7.92
CA ALA A 100 -2.61 -30.44 -6.78
C ALA A 100 -3.92 -31.21 -6.96
N ASP A 101 -5.01 -30.52 -7.32
CA ASP A 101 -6.32 -31.12 -7.56
C ASP A 101 -6.27 -32.18 -8.66
N ALA A 102 -5.54 -31.92 -9.75
CA ALA A 102 -5.33 -32.89 -10.82
C ALA A 102 -4.63 -34.16 -10.32
N LYS A 103 -3.55 -34.02 -9.54
CA LYS A 103 -2.86 -35.17 -8.94
C LYS A 103 -3.73 -35.92 -7.95
N THR A 104 -4.53 -35.20 -7.16
CA THR A 104 -5.44 -35.81 -6.20
C THR A 104 -6.52 -36.62 -6.93
N ALA A 105 -7.05 -36.11 -8.05
CA ALA A 105 -7.99 -36.85 -8.88
C ALA A 105 -7.37 -38.12 -9.47
N GLU A 106 -6.15 -38.03 -10.03
CA GLU A 106 -5.42 -39.22 -10.54
C GLU A 106 -5.20 -40.28 -9.45
N LEU A 107 -4.83 -39.86 -8.24
CA LEU A 107 -4.65 -40.78 -7.11
C LEU A 107 -5.97 -41.41 -6.67
N LEU A 108 -7.08 -40.66 -6.74
CA LEU A 108 -8.40 -41.18 -6.43
C LEU A 108 -8.83 -42.25 -7.44
N ASP A 109 -8.60 -42.01 -8.73
CA ASP A 109 -8.89 -42.98 -9.80
C ASP A 109 -8.10 -44.28 -9.59
N ILE A 110 -6.82 -44.18 -9.22
CA ILE A 110 -6.00 -45.36 -8.90
C ILE A 110 -6.56 -46.10 -7.68
N LEU A 111 -7.00 -45.38 -6.65
CA LEU A 111 -7.57 -45.99 -5.45
C LEU A 111 -8.87 -46.72 -5.76
N ASP A 112 -9.74 -46.13 -6.58
CA ASP A 112 -10.98 -46.75 -7.04
C ASP A 112 -10.72 -48.00 -7.88
N ASP A 113 -9.70 -47.97 -8.74
CA ASP A 113 -9.25 -49.13 -9.52
C ASP A 113 -8.74 -50.26 -8.62
N VAL A 114 -7.92 -49.95 -7.62
CA VAL A 114 -7.41 -50.92 -6.64
C VAL A 114 -8.56 -51.50 -5.84
N TYR A 115 -9.48 -50.67 -5.36
CA TYR A 115 -10.67 -51.09 -4.62
C TYR A 115 -11.53 -52.03 -5.46
N ALA A 116 -11.81 -51.69 -6.72
CA ALA A 116 -12.60 -52.52 -7.63
C ALA A 116 -11.95 -53.88 -7.92
N LYS A 117 -10.62 -53.93 -8.01
CA LYS A 117 -9.87 -55.20 -8.14
C LYS A 117 -9.93 -56.00 -6.84
N TRP A 118 -9.73 -55.34 -5.69
CA TRP A 118 -9.80 -55.95 -4.37
C TRP A 118 -11.18 -56.56 -4.08
N SER A 119 -12.25 -55.86 -4.41
CA SER A 119 -13.63 -56.33 -4.20
C SER A 119 -14.00 -57.53 -5.10
N ARG A 120 -13.26 -57.76 -6.19
CA ARG A 120 -13.45 -58.90 -7.10
C ARG A 120 -12.63 -60.12 -6.69
N LEU A 121 -11.70 -60.00 -5.77
CA LEU A 121 -10.96 -61.15 -5.26
C LEU A 121 -11.91 -62.07 -4.47
N PRO A 122 -11.86 -63.39 -4.71
CA PRO A 122 -12.67 -64.35 -3.97
C PRO A 122 -12.15 -64.48 -2.54
N GLN A 123 -12.63 -63.60 -1.67
CA GLN A 123 -12.22 -63.51 -0.26
C GLN A 123 -12.46 -64.84 0.47
N ASP A 124 -13.52 -65.56 0.11
CA ASP A 124 -13.85 -66.86 0.71
C ASP A 124 -12.82 -67.94 0.34
N GLU A 125 -12.37 -67.97 -0.91
CA GLU A 125 -11.34 -68.93 -1.37
C GLU A 125 -9.97 -68.62 -0.76
N ILE A 126 -9.63 -67.33 -0.61
CA ILE A 126 -8.40 -66.89 0.05
C ILE A 126 -8.45 -67.23 1.54
N GLY A 127 -9.61 -67.06 2.19
CA GLY A 127 -9.82 -67.43 3.59
C GLY A 127 -9.65 -68.93 3.83
N VAL A 128 -10.24 -69.76 2.96
CA VAL A 128 -10.07 -71.23 3.00
C VAL A 128 -8.62 -71.63 2.76
N TRP A 129 -7.96 -71.08 1.75
CA TRP A 129 -6.55 -71.36 1.46
C TRP A 129 -5.61 -70.93 2.60
N ALA A 130 -5.86 -69.78 3.23
CA ALA A 130 -5.08 -69.30 4.36
C ALA A 130 -5.26 -70.22 5.59
N LEU A 131 -6.47 -70.73 5.80
CA LEU A 131 -6.79 -71.66 6.89
C LEU A 131 -6.12 -73.03 6.65
N GLU A 132 -6.24 -73.59 5.45
CA GLU A 132 -5.55 -74.82 5.04
C GLU A 132 -4.02 -74.70 5.14
N SER A 133 -3.46 -73.55 4.76
CA SER A 133 -2.02 -73.29 4.85
C SER A 133 -1.55 -73.15 6.29
N ALA A 134 -2.32 -72.49 7.16
CA ALA A 134 -2.02 -72.36 8.58
C ALA A 134 -2.10 -73.71 9.30
N GLU A 135 -3.11 -74.53 8.98
CA GLU A 135 -3.23 -75.89 9.49
C GLU A 135 -2.04 -76.76 9.05
N ASN A 136 -1.64 -76.70 7.77
CA ASN A 136 -0.48 -77.46 7.26
C ASN A 136 0.85 -77.04 7.90
N VAL A 137 1.05 -75.76 8.24
CA VAL A 137 2.24 -75.30 8.98
C VAL A 137 2.18 -75.74 10.45
N GLY A 138 0.99 -75.79 11.06
CA GLY A 138 0.78 -76.35 12.40
C GLY A 138 1.11 -77.84 12.51
N PHE A 139 0.95 -78.61 11.41
CA PHE A 139 1.34 -80.01 11.34
C PHE A 139 2.83 -80.23 11.03
N ALA A 140 3.58 -79.19 10.62
CA ALA A 140 5.00 -79.27 10.26
C ALA A 140 5.96 -79.01 11.43
N GLN A 141 5.46 -78.92 12.67
CA GLN A 141 6.28 -78.86 13.87
C GLN A 141 6.48 -80.27 14.44
N PRO A 142 7.66 -80.90 14.32
CA PRO A 142 7.92 -82.19 14.94
C PRO A 142 8.07 -82.02 16.47
N PRO A 143 7.84 -83.09 17.27
CA PRO A 143 7.90 -83.06 18.74
C PRO A 143 9.28 -82.69 19.29
#